data_AF-A0A7K2Q9H6-F1
#
_entry.id   AF-A0A7K2Q9H6-F1
#
_cell.length_a   1.000
_cell.length_b   1.000
_cell.length_c   1.000
_cell.angle_alpha   90.00
_cell.angle_beta   90.00
_cell.angle_gamma   90.00
#
_symmetry.space_group_name_H-M   'P 1'
#
loop_
_entity.id
_entity.type
_entity.pdbx_description
1 polymer ?
#
loop_
_entity_poly.entity_id
_entity_poly.type
_entity_poly.pdbx_seq_one_letter_code
_entity_poly.pdbx_strand_id
1 'polypeptide(L)'
;MIAAWVRGLLRHRTGRLAATAAGIALTVALVTALGSFLTASKSTMTARAVRSVAVDWQAEIQPGAAPDAVLAAIRATPGVRAAEPVGLVRSTGLQTTTAGSTQSTGPGVVLGLPDGYRRTFPGAVRLLAGTGAGVLLAQQTAANLHAAP
;
A
#
# COMPACT_ATOMS: atom_id res chain seq x y z
N MET A 1 12.38 -25.61 -54.51
CA MET A 1 10.94 -25.42 -54.76
C MET A 1 10.23 -24.64 -53.64
N ILE A 2 10.28 -25.10 -52.38
CA ILE A 2 9.62 -24.45 -51.24
C ILE A 2 10.09 -22.99 -51.03
N ALA A 3 11.41 -22.73 -51.11
CA ALA A 3 11.94 -21.38 -50.92
C ALA A 3 11.50 -20.36 -51.98
N ALA A 4 11.32 -20.79 -53.23
CA ALA A 4 10.83 -19.93 -54.31
C ALA A 4 9.33 -19.64 -54.15
N TRP A 5 8.57 -20.63 -53.69
CA TRP A 5 7.15 -20.48 -53.38
C TRP A 5 6.91 -19.53 -52.19
N VAL A 6 7.66 -19.71 -51.08
CA VAL A 6 7.63 -18.81 -49.92
C VAL A 6 7.99 -17.38 -50.31
N ARG A 7 9.00 -17.20 -51.17
CA ARG A 7 9.42 -15.88 -51.67
C ARG A 7 8.37 -15.22 -52.56
N GLY A 8 7.68 -16.00 -53.40
CA GLY A 8 6.54 -15.51 -54.20
C GLY A 8 5.35 -15.11 -53.33
N LEU A 9 5.04 -15.91 -52.31
CA LEU A 9 3.97 -15.62 -51.35
C LEU A 9 4.25 -14.33 -50.57
N LEU A 10 5.49 -14.18 -50.10
CA LEU A 10 5.95 -12.97 -49.42
C LEU A 10 5.86 -11.74 -50.32
N ARG A 11 6.26 -11.82 -51.59
CA ARG A 11 6.23 -10.66 -52.51
C ARG A 11 4.85 -10.21 -52.94
N HIS A 12 3.91 -11.13 -53.18
CA HIS A 12 2.60 -10.78 -53.76
C HIS A 12 1.48 -10.58 -52.71
N ARG A 13 1.68 -11.02 -51.46
CA ARG A 13 0.69 -10.87 -50.37
C ARG A 13 1.28 -10.30 -49.08
N THR A 14 2.32 -9.47 -49.20
CA THR A 14 3.03 -8.79 -48.08
C THR A 14 2.06 -8.19 -47.06
N GLY A 15 1.09 -7.38 -47.50
CA GLY A 15 0.17 -6.65 -46.62
C GLY A 15 -0.72 -7.57 -45.78
N ARG A 16 -1.27 -8.63 -46.38
CA ARG A 16 -2.09 -9.62 -45.65
C ARG A 16 -1.25 -10.40 -44.64
N LEU A 17 -0.06 -10.84 -45.03
CA LEU A 17 0.84 -11.57 -44.14
C LEU A 17 1.32 -10.70 -42.98
N ALA A 18 1.64 -9.43 -43.23
CA ALA A 18 2.04 -8.47 -42.21
C ALA A 18 0.90 -8.19 -41.22
N ALA A 19 -0.33 -8.00 -41.69
CA ALA A 19 -1.49 -7.77 -40.83
C ALA A 19 -1.78 -8.98 -39.92
N THR A 20 -1.73 -10.21 -40.45
CA THR A 20 -1.91 -11.41 -39.63
C THR A 20 -0.77 -11.62 -38.64
N ALA A 21 0.48 -11.37 -39.05
CA ALA A 21 1.63 -11.45 -38.16
C ALA A 21 1.54 -10.42 -37.02
N ALA A 22 1.12 -9.18 -37.33
CA ALA A 22 0.92 -8.14 -36.33
C ALA A 22 -0.20 -8.49 -35.34
N GLY A 23 -1.31 -9.05 -35.81
CA GLY A 23 -2.41 -9.50 -34.92
C GLY A 23 -1.98 -10.63 -33.97
N ILE A 24 -1.22 -11.60 -34.48
CA ILE A 24 -0.66 -12.68 -33.65
C ILE A 24 0.32 -12.10 -32.64
N ALA A 25 1.24 -11.24 -33.06
CA ALA A 25 2.22 -10.61 -32.19
C ALA A 25 1.56 -9.79 -31.07
N LEU A 26 0.51 -9.02 -31.40
CA LEU A 26 -0.25 -8.24 -30.42
C LEU A 26 -0.94 -9.14 -29.38
N THR A 27 -1.54 -10.24 -29.84
CA THR A 27 -2.22 -11.20 -28.95
C THR A 27 -1.23 -11.86 -27.99
N VAL A 28 -0.10 -12.35 -28.51
CA VAL A 28 0.97 -12.96 -27.69
C VAL A 28 1.55 -11.94 -26.70
N ALA A 29 1.78 -10.69 -27.14
CA ALA A 29 2.25 -9.62 -26.28
C ALA A 29 1.27 -9.32 -25.15
N LEU A 30 -0.04 -9.27 -25.44
CA LEU A 30 -1.08 -9.01 -24.44
C LEU A 30 -1.12 -10.12 -23.37
N VAL A 31 -1.10 -11.38 -23.80
CA VAL A 31 -1.10 -12.55 -22.90
C VAL A 31 0.17 -12.56 -22.03
N THR A 32 1.32 -12.26 -22.63
CA THR A 32 2.61 -12.20 -21.91
C THR A 32 2.65 -11.06 -20.90
N ALA A 33 2.16 -9.88 -21.27
CA ALA A 33 2.06 -8.73 -20.39
C ALA A 33 1.14 -9.02 -19.20
N LEU A 34 -0.02 -9.65 -19.43
CA LEU A 34 -0.95 -10.03 -18.38
C LEU A 34 -0.34 -11.09 -17.44
N GLY A 35 0.30 -12.13 -17.99
CA GLY A 35 0.98 -13.15 -17.19
C GLY A 35 2.12 -12.58 -16.34
N SER A 36 2.92 -11.69 -16.92
CA SER A 36 4.01 -10.99 -16.22
C SER A 36 3.47 -10.09 -15.11
N PHE A 37 2.43 -9.32 -15.40
CA PHE A 37 1.77 -8.45 -14.41
C PHE A 37 1.17 -9.25 -13.24
N LEU A 38 0.48 -10.35 -13.53
CA LEU A 38 -0.11 -11.21 -12.49
C LEU A 38 0.97 -11.85 -11.61
N THR A 39 2.06 -12.31 -12.21
CA THR A 39 3.19 -12.92 -11.49
C THR A 39 3.92 -11.89 -10.63
N ALA A 40 4.19 -10.70 -11.19
CA ALA A 40 4.80 -9.59 -10.48
C ALA A 40 3.92 -9.10 -9.32
N SER A 41 2.60 -8.97 -9.54
CA SER A 41 1.63 -8.54 -8.53
C SER A 41 1.53 -9.55 -7.39
N LYS A 42 1.44 -10.86 -7.70
CA LYS A 42 1.42 -11.92 -6.68
C LYS A 42 2.71 -11.92 -5.85
N SER A 43 3.86 -11.96 -6.50
CA SER A 43 5.15 -12.01 -5.78
C SER A 43 5.39 -10.78 -4.91
N THR A 44 5.08 -9.57 -5.40
CA THR A 44 5.22 -8.34 -4.59
C THR A 44 4.14 -8.20 -3.53
N MET A 45 2.92 -8.73 -3.71
CA MET A 45 1.93 -8.77 -2.61
C MET A 45 2.31 -9.78 -1.54
N THR A 46 2.75 -10.99 -1.91
CA THR A 46 3.17 -12.01 -0.94
C THR A 46 4.44 -11.57 -0.22
N ALA A 47 5.44 -11.05 -0.93
CA ALA A 47 6.66 -10.54 -0.31
C ALA A 47 6.38 -9.32 0.58
N ARG A 48 5.45 -8.43 0.19
CA ARG A 48 5.00 -7.35 1.06
C ARG A 48 4.25 -7.90 2.27
N ALA A 49 3.27 -8.78 2.11
CA ALA A 49 2.50 -9.36 3.21
C ALA A 49 3.38 -10.08 4.24
N VAL A 50 4.38 -10.84 3.78
CA VAL A 50 5.33 -11.54 4.67
C VAL A 50 6.30 -10.55 5.35
N ARG A 51 6.72 -9.48 4.67
CA ARG A 51 7.64 -8.47 5.23
C ARG A 51 6.94 -7.36 6.01
N SER A 52 5.63 -7.18 5.85
CA SER A 52 4.84 -6.09 6.42
C SER A 52 4.09 -6.47 7.70
N VAL A 53 4.33 -7.65 8.25
CA VAL A 53 3.96 -7.94 9.65
C VAL A 53 4.97 -7.20 10.55
N ALA A 54 4.92 -5.88 10.51
CA ALA A 54 5.82 -5.00 11.27
C ALA A 54 5.37 -4.81 12.72
N VAL A 55 4.19 -5.32 13.06
CA VAL A 55 3.69 -5.51 14.42
C VAL A 55 3.29 -6.97 14.47
N ASP A 56 3.93 -7.78 15.31
CA ASP A 56 3.73 -9.24 15.35
C ASP A 56 2.23 -9.64 15.55
N TRP A 57 1.37 -8.68 15.91
CA TRP A 57 -0.03 -8.83 16.32
C TRP A 57 -0.59 -7.50 16.88
N GLN A 58 -1.86 -7.20 16.62
CA GLN A 58 -2.62 -6.14 17.30
C GLN A 58 -3.73 -6.79 18.11
N ALA A 59 -3.96 -6.31 19.33
CA ALA A 59 -5.04 -6.76 20.18
C ALA A 59 -6.09 -5.65 20.31
N GLU A 60 -7.30 -5.92 19.81
CA GLU A 60 -8.44 -5.03 20.03
C GLU A 60 -9.03 -5.28 21.42
N ILE A 61 -9.19 -4.22 22.20
CA ILE A 61 -9.78 -4.28 23.53
C ILE A 61 -11.30 -4.20 23.37
N GLN A 62 -12.00 -5.26 23.76
CA GLN A 62 -13.45 -5.32 23.64
C GLN A 62 -14.14 -4.35 24.61
N PRO A 63 -15.33 -3.82 24.26
CA PRO A 63 -16.12 -3.00 25.16
C PRO A 63 -16.36 -3.69 26.51
N GLY A 64 -16.14 -2.96 27.60
CA GLY A 64 -16.30 -3.47 28.97
C GLY A 64 -15.05 -4.13 29.58
N ALA A 65 -13.98 -4.36 28.80
CA ALA A 65 -12.70 -4.80 29.34
C ALA A 65 -11.92 -3.63 29.94
N ALA A 66 -11.16 -3.88 31.01
CA ALA A 66 -10.27 -2.89 31.61
C ALA A 66 -8.96 -2.80 30.80
N PRO A 67 -8.65 -1.66 30.13
CA PRO A 67 -7.52 -1.59 29.21
C PRO A 67 -6.17 -1.89 29.85
N ASP A 68 -5.94 -1.40 31.07
CA ASP A 68 -4.69 -1.60 31.80
C ASP A 68 -4.48 -3.07 32.18
N ALA A 69 -5.56 -3.77 32.54
CA ALA A 69 -5.50 -5.20 32.86
C ALA A 69 -5.17 -6.04 31.61
N VAL A 70 -5.77 -5.71 30.47
CA VAL A 70 -5.48 -6.37 29.18
C VAL A 70 -4.04 -6.12 28.77
N LEU A 71 -3.57 -4.87 28.85
CA LEU A 71 -2.18 -4.53 28.53
C LEU A 71 -1.19 -5.25 29.44
N ALA A 72 -1.48 -5.34 30.74
CA ALA A 72 -0.66 -6.08 31.70
C ALA A 72 -0.61 -7.58 31.36
N ALA A 73 -1.74 -8.19 31.02
CA ALA A 73 -1.81 -9.59 30.62
C ALA A 73 -1.01 -9.87 29.33
N ILE A 74 -1.10 -8.98 28.33
CA ILE A 74 -0.31 -9.08 27.10
C ILE A 74 1.18 -8.98 27.43
N ARG A 75 1.60 -7.99 28.22
CA ARG A 75 3.01 -7.82 28.60
C ARG A 75 3.57 -9.00 29.40
N ALA A 76 2.73 -9.73 30.13
CA ALA A 76 3.11 -10.92 30.88
C ALA A 76 3.17 -12.20 30.03
N THR A 77 2.70 -12.18 28.78
CA THR A 77 2.65 -13.37 27.93
C THR A 77 4.06 -13.74 27.43
N PRO A 78 4.48 -15.02 27.52
CA PRO A 78 5.80 -15.43 27.03
C PRO A 78 5.99 -15.12 25.55
N GLY A 79 7.16 -14.54 25.21
CA GLY A 79 7.50 -14.17 23.83
C GLY A 79 7.14 -12.73 23.45
N VAL A 80 6.36 -12.01 24.26
CA VAL A 80 6.11 -10.57 24.04
C VAL A 80 7.37 -9.80 24.42
N ARG A 81 7.94 -9.06 23.46
CA ARG A 81 9.09 -8.19 23.72
C ARG A 81 8.66 -6.79 24.18
N ALA A 82 7.60 -6.27 23.58
CA ALA A 82 7.04 -4.97 23.91
C ALA A 82 5.56 -4.92 23.51
N ALA A 83 4.77 -4.19 24.29
CA ALA A 83 3.39 -3.87 23.99
C ALA A 83 3.10 -2.45 24.45
N GLU A 84 2.56 -1.63 23.54
CA GLU A 84 2.18 -0.24 23.81
C GLU A 84 0.70 -0.04 23.50
N PRO A 85 -0.04 0.74 24.31
CA PRO A 85 -1.41 1.07 24.03
C PRO A 85 -1.48 2.05 22.85
N VAL A 86 -2.48 1.87 21.98
CA VAL A 86 -2.80 2.80 20.90
C VAL A 86 -4.25 3.23 21.05
N GLY A 87 -4.47 4.52 21.24
CA GLY A 87 -5.82 5.10 21.21
C GLY A 87 -6.33 5.17 19.78
N LEU A 88 -7.62 4.90 19.57
CA LEU A 88 -8.26 5.01 18.27
C LEU A 88 -9.57 5.78 18.41
N VAL A 89 -9.73 6.84 17.63
CA VAL A 89 -11.00 7.54 17.52
C VAL A 89 -11.38 7.69 16.06
N ARG A 90 -12.66 7.54 15.76
CA ARG A 90 -13.20 7.85 14.42
C ARG A 90 -13.48 9.35 14.35
N SER A 91 -13.09 9.96 13.24
CA SER A 91 -13.44 11.34 12.91
C SER A 91 -14.41 11.35 11.73
N THR A 92 -15.33 12.32 11.71
CA THR A 92 -16.23 12.57 10.58
C THR A 92 -15.54 13.29 9.42
N GLY A 93 -14.39 13.91 9.68
CA GLY A 93 -13.58 14.61 8.69
C GLY A 93 -12.42 15.35 9.34
N LEU A 94 -11.44 15.72 8.53
CA LEU A 94 -10.35 16.61 8.93
C LEU A 94 -10.42 17.85 8.06
N GLN A 95 -10.05 19.00 8.60
CA GLN A 95 -10.06 20.26 7.87
C GLN A 95 -8.75 21.01 8.08
N THR A 96 -8.29 21.67 7.03
CA THR A 96 -7.17 22.60 7.07
C THR A 96 -7.54 23.86 6.33
N THR A 97 -7.04 25.00 6.78
CA THR A 97 -7.19 26.28 6.08
C THR A 97 -5.82 26.83 5.78
N THR A 98 -5.47 26.89 4.50
CA THR A 98 -4.15 27.37 4.02
C THR A 98 -4.37 28.35 2.89
N ALA A 99 -3.65 29.48 2.92
CA ALA A 99 -3.70 30.51 1.87
C ALA A 99 -5.12 30.97 1.47
N GLY A 100 -6.04 31.06 2.44
CA GLY A 100 -7.42 31.53 2.23
C GLY A 100 -8.39 30.50 1.66
N SER A 101 -7.97 29.24 1.47
CA SER A 101 -8.84 28.14 1.07
C SER A 101 -8.91 27.09 2.16
N THR A 102 -10.10 26.52 2.38
CA THR A 102 -10.32 25.41 3.33
C THR A 102 -10.50 24.11 2.57
N GLN A 103 -9.70 23.12 2.95
CA GLN A 103 -9.74 21.77 2.42
C GLN A 103 -10.31 20.86 3.49
N SER A 104 -11.16 19.92 3.08
CA SER A 104 -11.76 18.94 3.97
C SER A 104 -11.57 17.53 3.44
N THR A 105 -11.46 16.58 4.36
CA THR A 105 -11.54 15.16 4.04
C THR A 105 -12.89 14.61 4.45
N GLY A 106 -13.27 13.47 3.87
CA GLY A 106 -14.30 12.62 4.45
C GLY A 106 -13.86 11.97 5.77
N PRO A 107 -14.68 11.05 6.31
CA PRO A 107 -14.41 10.35 7.56
C PRO A 107 -13.03 9.70 7.60
N GLY A 108 -12.46 9.63 8.80
CA GLY A 108 -11.13 9.09 9.02
C GLY A 108 -10.94 8.53 10.42
N VAL A 109 -9.70 8.18 10.73
CA VAL A 109 -9.30 7.68 12.04
C VAL A 109 -8.13 8.52 12.55
N VAL A 110 -8.19 8.88 13.83
CA VAL A 110 -7.07 9.50 14.55
C VAL A 110 -6.54 8.49 15.55
N LEU A 111 -5.22 8.32 15.54
CA LEU A 111 -4.53 7.42 16.45
C LEU A 111 -3.80 8.22 17.52
N GLY A 112 -3.99 7.84 18.78
CA GLY A 112 -3.19 8.32 19.90
C GLY A 112 -2.02 7.37 20.13
N LEU A 113 -0.80 7.83 19.87
CA LEU A 113 0.42 7.05 20.06
C LEU A 113 1.19 7.59 21.27
N PRO A 114 1.72 6.73 22.14
CA PRO A 114 2.59 7.17 23.23
C PRO A 114 3.93 7.70 22.67
N ASP A 115 4.59 8.60 23.40
CA ASP A 115 5.85 9.25 22.96
C ASP A 115 6.94 8.25 22.54
N GLY A 116 6.99 7.10 23.21
CA GLY A 116 7.95 6.02 22.91
C GLY A 116 7.61 5.14 21.71
N TYR A 117 6.41 5.24 21.13
CA TYR A 117 5.88 4.27 20.17
C TYR A 117 6.80 4.04 18.96
N ARG A 118 7.33 5.11 18.39
CA ARG A 118 8.20 5.05 17.20
C ARG A 118 9.57 4.44 17.51
N ARG A 119 10.03 4.53 18.76
CA ARG A 119 11.26 3.88 19.22
C ARG A 119 11.03 2.39 19.46
N THR A 120 9.89 2.03 20.03
CA THR A 120 9.49 0.63 20.27
C THR A 120 9.20 -0.10 18.96
N PHE A 121 8.56 0.56 17.99
CA PHE A 121 8.17 0.00 16.69
C PHE A 121 8.70 0.87 15.52
N PRO A 122 10.01 0.87 15.24
CA PRO A 122 10.62 1.75 14.24
C PRO A 122 10.13 1.48 12.80
N GLY A 123 9.63 0.27 12.52
CA GLY A 123 9.06 -0.09 11.22
C GLY A 123 7.60 0.35 11.01
N ALA A 124 6.90 0.78 12.06
CA ALA A 124 5.47 1.07 11.99
C ALA A 124 5.15 2.46 11.40
N VAL A 125 6.03 3.45 11.60
CA VAL A 125 5.83 4.82 11.12
C VAL A 125 7.11 5.33 10.46
N ARG A 126 7.03 5.60 9.15
CA ARG A 126 8.09 6.26 8.39
C ARG A 126 7.75 7.73 8.18
N LEU A 127 8.56 8.62 8.77
CA LEU A 127 8.44 10.06 8.54
C LEU A 127 8.89 10.39 7.12
N LEU A 128 8.08 11.14 6.39
CA LEU A 128 8.38 11.57 5.02
C LEU A 128 8.81 13.04 4.94
N ALA A 129 8.28 13.90 5.81
CA ALA A 129 8.58 15.32 5.87
C ALA A 129 8.30 15.88 7.29
N GLY A 130 8.86 17.05 7.62
CA GLY A 130 8.71 17.71 8.91
C GLY A 130 9.61 17.13 10.01
N THR A 131 9.34 17.48 11.27
CA THR A 131 10.18 17.11 12.43
C THR A 131 9.78 15.77 13.07
N GLY A 132 8.59 15.25 12.76
CA GLY A 132 8.06 14.04 13.36
C GLY A 132 7.57 14.20 14.81
N ALA A 133 7.53 15.43 15.31
CA ALA A 133 6.97 15.79 16.62
C ALA A 133 5.56 16.37 16.46
N GLY A 134 4.68 16.11 17.43
CA GLY A 134 3.29 16.57 17.40
C GLY A 134 2.39 15.71 16.52
N VAL A 135 1.37 16.33 15.93
CA VAL A 135 0.38 15.64 15.09
C VAL A 135 0.99 15.31 13.74
N LEU A 136 0.93 14.03 13.37
CA LEU A 136 1.38 13.54 12.08
C LEU A 136 0.18 13.21 11.19
N LEU A 137 0.30 13.53 9.90
CA LEU A 137 -0.68 13.17 8.89
C LEU A 137 -0.15 12.01 8.06
N ALA A 138 -1.02 11.04 7.78
CA ALA A 138 -0.73 10.04 6.76
C ALA A 138 -0.57 10.74 5.40
N GLN A 139 0.31 10.22 4.54
CA GLN A 139 0.68 10.87 3.27
C GLN A 139 -0.54 11.24 2.42
N GLN A 140 -1.52 10.35 2.29
CA GLN A 140 -2.73 10.62 1.52
C GLN A 140 -3.60 11.70 2.16
N THR A 141 -3.70 11.71 3.49
CA THR A 141 -4.44 12.73 4.24
C THR A 141 -3.79 14.10 4.08
N ALA A 142 -2.46 14.17 4.19
CA ALA A 142 -1.71 15.40 3.95
C ALA A 142 -1.92 15.92 2.52
N ALA A 143 -1.89 15.04 1.52
CA ALA A 143 -2.15 15.40 0.13
C ALA A 143 -3.57 15.93 -0.09
N ASN A 144 -4.60 15.25 0.44
CA ASN A 144 -5.99 15.70 0.31
C ASN A 144 -6.22 17.07 0.98
N LEU A 145 -5.57 17.30 2.12
CA LEU A 145 -5.63 18.55 2.86
C LEU A 145 -4.73 19.65 2.28
N HIS A 146 -3.87 19.34 1.30
CA HIS A 146 -2.83 20.26 0.83
C HIS A 146 -1.96 20.80 1.98
N ALA A 147 -1.69 19.95 2.97
CA ALA A 147 -0.86 20.30 4.10
C ALA A 147 0.62 20.39 3.69
N ALA A 148 1.27 21.50 4.03
CA ALA A 148 2.71 21.70 3.85
C ALA A 148 3.48 21.26 5.11
N PRO A 149 4.73 20.77 4.97
CA PRO A 149 5.57 20.37 6.10
C PRO A 149 6.15 21.55 6.89
#